data_AF-A0A7Y0S0N4-F1
#
_entry.id   AF-A0A7Y0S0N4-F1
#
_cell.length_a   1.000
_cell.length_b   1.000
_cell.length_c   1.000
_cell.angle_alpha   90.00
_cell.angle_beta   90.00
_cell.angle_gamma   90.00
#
_symmetry.space_group_name_H-M   'P 1'
#
loop_
_entity.id
_entity.type
_entity.pdbx_description
1 polymer ?
#
loop_
_entity_poly.entity_id
_entity_poly.type
_entity_poly.pdbx_seq_one_letter_code
_entity_poly.pdbx_strand_id
1 'polypeptide(L)'
;VRWKHPVEGYISPGSFIPVAERAGLIEHLGRVVMRDVFNTVKRWKQQGILPGRVAINLSPEQFGNPQLIDFMEKLLRTTELDPSCITFEL
;
A
#
# COMPACT_ATOMS: atom_id res chain seq x y z
N VAL A 1 -5.24 1.60 5.40
CA VAL A 1 -5.25 0.25 6.02
C VAL A 1 -6.33 0.19 7.10
N ARG A 2 -6.95 -0.98 7.36
CA ARG A 2 -7.86 -1.19 8.50
C ARG A 2 -7.40 -2.45 9.23
N TRP A 3 -7.14 -2.36 10.53
CA TRP A 3 -6.71 -3.51 11.32
C TRP A 3 -7.93 -4.16 11.97
N LYS A 4 -8.20 -5.42 11.64
CA LYS A 4 -9.18 -6.25 12.35
C LYS A 4 -8.44 -7.15 13.33
N HIS A 5 -8.36 -6.72 14.59
CA HIS A 5 -7.79 -7.50 15.68
C HIS A 5 -8.72 -8.68 16.02
N PRO A 6 -8.19 -9.89 16.28
CA PRO A 6 -9.01 -11.07 16.56
C PRO A 6 -9.92 -10.92 17.78
N VAL A 7 -9.53 -10.11 18.76
CA VAL A 7 -10.30 -9.92 20.00
C VAL A 7 -10.95 -8.53 20.07
N GLU A 8 -10.23 -7.49 19.67
CA GLU A 8 -10.65 -6.08 19.85
C GLU A 8 -11.47 -5.55 18.66
N GLY A 9 -11.63 -6.36 17.60
CA GLY A 9 -12.34 -5.93 16.41
C GLY A 9 -11.57 -4.89 15.60
N TYR A 10 -12.26 -3.89 15.05
CA TYR A 10 -11.63 -2.89 14.20
C TYR A 10 -10.87 -1.84 15.01
N ILE A 11 -9.56 -1.78 14.80
CA ILE A 11 -8.69 -0.77 15.40
C ILE A 11 -8.44 0.34 14.38
N SER A 12 -8.61 1.58 14.82
CA SER A 12 -8.40 2.77 13.99
C SER A 12 -6.92 2.91 13.57
N PRO A 13 -6.64 3.28 12.31
CA PRO A 13 -5.28 3.64 11.87
C PRO A 13 -4.61 4.68 12.76
N GLY A 14 -5.35 5.68 13.25
CA GLY A 14 -4.80 6.69 14.16
C GLY A 14 -4.24 6.12 15.46
N SER A 15 -4.69 4.92 15.88
CA SER A 15 -4.20 4.26 17.09
C SER A 15 -2.95 3.41 16.85
N PHE A 16 -2.84 2.74 15.70
CA PHE A 16 -1.75 1.78 15.46
C PHE A 16 -0.64 2.30 14.53
N ILE A 17 -0.91 3.27 13.66
CA ILE A 17 0.12 3.82 12.77
C ILE A 17 1.27 4.48 13.55
N PRO A 18 1.02 5.32 14.58
CA PRO A 18 2.11 5.90 15.37
C PRO A 18 2.94 4.85 16.11
N VAL A 19 2.32 3.73 16.48
CA VAL A 19 3.03 2.60 17.12
C VAL A 19 3.90 1.87 16.10
N ALA A 20 3.37 1.62 14.89
CA ALA A 20 4.12 1.00 13.81
C ALA A 20 5.33 1.84 13.37
N GLU A 21 5.21 3.17 13.34
CA GLU A 21 6.32 4.09 13.07
C GLU A 21 7.41 3.97 14.15
N ARG A 22 7.05 4.14 15.43
CA ARG A 22 8.01 4.02 16.54
C ARG A 22 8.65 2.64 16.65
N ALA A 23 7.96 1.60 16.22
CA ALA A 23 8.47 0.23 16.18
C ALA A 23 9.30 -0.09 14.91
N GLY A 24 9.44 0.85 13.97
CA GLY A 24 10.12 0.61 12.68
C GLY A 24 9.37 -0.36 11.76
N LEU A 25 8.08 -0.61 12.02
CA LEU A 25 7.24 -1.53 11.26
C LEU A 25 6.49 -0.86 10.10
N ILE A 26 6.50 0.48 10.03
CA ILE A 26 5.77 1.22 8.98
C ILE A 26 6.22 0.82 7.57
N GLU A 27 7.52 0.58 7.39
CA GLU A 27 8.11 0.05 6.16
C GLU A 27 7.53 -1.31 5.76
N HIS A 28 7.48 -2.23 6.71
CA HIS A 28 6.97 -3.58 6.46
C HIS A 28 5.48 -3.57 6.16
N LEU A 29 4.72 -2.83 6.97
CA LEU A 29 3.28 -2.64 6.79
C LEU A 29 2.98 -2.05 5.41
N GLY A 30 3.72 -1.01 5.02
CA GLY A 30 3.58 -0.36 3.74
C GLY A 30 3.83 -1.30 2.56
N ARG A 31 4.85 -2.17 2.64
CA ARG A 31 5.10 -3.20 1.61
C ARG A 31 3.95 -4.20 1.47
N VAL A 32 3.34 -4.61 2.58
CA VAL A 32 2.16 -5.48 2.58
C VAL A 32 1.00 -4.77 1.88
N VAL A 33 0.70 -3.53 2.30
CA VAL A 33 -0.38 -2.72 1.71
C VAL A 33 -0.16 -2.50 0.21
N MET A 34 1.04 -2.13 -0.23
CA MET A 34 1.34 -1.92 -1.65
C MET A 34 1.12 -3.19 -2.48
N ARG A 35 1.56 -4.37 -1.99
CA ARG A 35 1.31 -5.64 -2.69
C ARG A 35 -0.18 -5.91 -2.86
N ASP A 36 -0.95 -5.71 -1.80
CA ASP A 36 -2.39 -5.95 -1.82
C ASP A 36 -3.10 -4.99 -2.77
N VAL A 37 -2.71 -3.71 -2.76
CA VAL A 37 -3.30 -2.70 -3.66
C VAL A 37 -2.99 -3.01 -5.11
N PHE A 38 -1.73 -3.30 -5.47
CA PHE A 38 -1.36 -3.58 -6.86
C PHE A 38 -2.12 -4.81 -7.42
N ASN A 39 -2.21 -5.88 -6.63
CA ASN A 39 -2.97 -7.08 -7.00
C ASN A 39 -4.48 -6.81 -7.13
N THR A 40 -5.03 -6.00 -6.22
CA THR A 40 -6.45 -5.65 -6.22
C THR A 40 -6.80 -4.77 -7.42
N VAL A 41 -5.96 -3.78 -7.72
CA VAL A 41 -6.13 -2.87 -8.85
C VAL A 41 -6.03 -3.63 -10.18
N LYS A 42 -5.07 -4.55 -10.32
CA LYS A 42 -5.00 -5.45 -11.49
C LYS A 42 -6.33 -6.18 -11.70
N ARG A 43 -6.85 -6.80 -10.64
CA ARG A 43 -8.12 -7.55 -10.69
C ARG A 43 -9.30 -6.66 -11.09
N TRP A 44 -9.41 -5.48 -10.50
CA TRP A 44 -10.50 -4.56 -10.83
C TRP A 44 -10.41 -3.98 -12.24
N LYS A 45 -9.19 -3.75 -12.75
CA LYS A 45 -8.97 -3.37 -14.15
C LYS A 45 -9.39 -4.48 -15.11
N GLN A 46 -9.02 -5.72 -14.84
CA GLN A 46 -9.42 -6.89 -15.64
C GLN A 46 -10.94 -7.11 -15.64
N GLN A 47 -11.62 -6.78 -14.53
CA GLN A 47 -13.08 -6.87 -14.43
C GLN A 47 -13.81 -5.66 -15.05
N GLY A 48 -13.10 -4.63 -15.49
CA GLY A 48 -13.70 -3.40 -16.02
C GLY A 48 -14.40 -2.54 -14.95
N ILE A 49 -14.14 -2.78 -13.66
CA ILE A 49 -14.82 -2.10 -12.54
C ILE A 49 -14.09 -0.81 -12.13
N LEU A 50 -12.79 -0.71 -12.43
CA LEU A 50 -11.99 0.47 -12.08
C LEU A 50 -11.70 1.34 -13.32
N PRO A 51 -12.50 2.39 -13.60
CA PRO A 51 -12.22 3.33 -14.69
C PRO A 51 -11.01 4.23 -14.37
N GLY A 52 -10.76 4.53 -13.10
CA GLY A 52 -9.73 5.48 -12.65
C GLY A 52 -8.44 4.85 -12.12
N ARG A 53 -7.84 5.52 -11.13
CA ARG A 53 -6.61 5.13 -10.43
C ARG A 53 -6.85 5.04 -8.92
N VAL A 54 -5.98 4.31 -8.22
CA VAL A 54 -6.03 4.17 -6.76
C VAL A 54 -4.87 4.94 -6.12
N ALA A 55 -5.17 5.70 -5.09
CA ALA A 55 -4.19 6.40 -4.28
C ALA A 55 -3.66 5.52 -3.13
N ILE A 56 -2.36 5.57 -2.88
CA ILE A 56 -1.69 4.92 -1.76
C ILE A 56 -1.00 6.01 -0.94
N ASN A 57 -1.31 6.08 0.35
CA ASN A 57 -0.62 6.98 1.26
C ASN A 57 0.80 6.45 1.53
N LEU A 58 1.79 7.34 1.51
CA LEU A 58 3.19 7.03 1.73
C LEU A 58 3.70 7.84 2.93
N SER A 59 4.27 7.16 3.93
CA SER A 59 4.89 7.85 5.07
C SER A 59 6.23 8.51 4.67
N PRO A 60 6.70 9.51 5.44
CA PRO A 60 8.01 10.13 5.21
C PRO A 60 9.17 9.14 5.20
N GLU A 61 9.15 8.13 6.06
CA GLU A 61 10.14 7.07 6.16
C GLU A 61 10.21 6.25 4.86
N GLN A 62 9.05 5.91 4.30
CA GLN A 62 8.96 5.17 3.04
C GLN A 62 9.41 6.01 1.85
N PHE A 63 9.04 7.29 1.83
CA PHE A 63 9.48 8.21 0.79
C PHE A 63 11.01 8.38 0.80
N GLY A 64 11.63 8.38 1.97
CA GLY A 64 13.08 8.43 2.14
C GLY A 64 13.81 7.11 1.88
N ASN A 65 13.09 5.98 1.70
CA ASN A 65 13.71 4.68 1.52
C ASN A 65 14.21 4.48 0.07
N PRO A 66 15.53 4.34 -0.17
CA PRO A 66 16.07 4.16 -1.52
C PRO A 66 15.58 2.88 -2.22
N GLN A 67 15.13 1.88 -1.46
CA GLN A 67 14.62 0.61 -2.02
C GLN A 67 13.17 0.70 -2.49
N LEU A 68 12.48 1.83 -2.26
CA LEU A 68 11.08 1.98 -2.65
C LEU A 68 10.89 1.83 -4.17
N ILE A 69 11.77 2.46 -4.97
CA ILE A 69 11.69 2.41 -6.44
C ILE A 69 11.82 0.97 -6.94
N ASP A 70 12.85 0.25 -6.53
CA ASP A 70 13.08 -1.15 -6.92
C ASP A 70 11.90 -2.04 -6.56
N PHE A 71 11.32 -1.81 -5.38
CA PHE A 71 10.15 -2.54 -4.93
C PHE A 71 8.92 -2.25 -5.81
N MET A 72 8.65 -0.98 -6.13
CA MET A 72 7.54 -0.60 -7.02
C MET A 72 7.71 -1.17 -8.42
N GLU A 73 8.92 -1.12 -8.99
CA GLU A 73 9.18 -1.72 -10.29
C GLU A 73 8.94 -3.23 -10.29
N LYS A 74 9.33 -3.92 -9.22
CA LYS A 74 9.02 -5.34 -9.05
C LYS A 74 7.51 -5.59 -9.01
N LEU A 75 6.75 -4.74 -8.33
CA LEU A 75 5.28 -4.85 -8.31
C LEU A 75 4.68 -4.61 -9.70
N LEU A 76 5.13 -3.59 -10.42
CA LEU A 76 4.69 -3.33 -11.81
C LEU A 76 4.99 -4.52 -12.72
N ARG A 77 6.22 -5.06 -12.68
CA ARG A 77 6.60 -6.23 -13.47
C ARG A 77 5.77 -7.48 -13.14
N THR A 78 5.54 -7.74 -11.86
CA THR A 78 4.81 -8.95 -11.42
C THR A 78 3.30 -8.85 -11.62
N THR A 79 2.75 -7.64 -11.61
CA THR A 79 1.33 -7.40 -11.82
C THR A 79 0.99 -7.00 -13.26
N GLU A 80 1.96 -6.66 -14.09
CA GLU A 80 1.74 -6.12 -15.45
C GLU A 80 0.74 -4.94 -15.45
N LEU A 81 0.72 -4.18 -14.35
CA LEU A 81 -0.18 -3.06 -14.17
C LEU A 81 0.38 -1.83 -14.87
N ASP A 82 -0.46 -1.10 -15.60
CA ASP A 82 -0.09 0.23 -16.10
C ASP A 82 0.21 1.16 -14.91
N PRO A 83 1.40 1.79 -14.84
CA PRO A 83 1.77 2.69 -13.74
C PRO A 83 0.77 3.82 -13.48
N SER A 84 0.03 4.28 -14.51
CA SER A 84 -1.00 5.31 -14.38
C SER A 84 -2.20 4.90 -13.52
N CYS A 85 -2.34 3.60 -13.21
CA CYS A 85 -3.39 3.06 -12.35
C CYS A 85 -3.17 3.34 -10.86
N ILE A 86 -1.96 3.77 -10.46
CA ILE A 86 -1.61 4.04 -9.06
C ILE A 86 -1.14 5.50 -8.93
N THR A 87 -1.42 6.11 -7.78
CA THR A 87 -0.86 7.41 -7.39
C THR A 87 -0.42 7.33 -5.93
N PHE A 88 0.67 7.98 -5.59
CA PHE A 88 1.09 8.11 -4.19
C PHE A 88 0.71 9.47 -3.64
N GLU A 89 0.22 9.48 -2.41
CA GLU A 89 -0.11 10.67 -1.63
C GLU A 89 0.91 10.79 -0.49
N LEU A 90 1.40 12.02 -0.28
CA LEU A 90 2.35 12.41 0.75
C LEU A 90 1.66 13.31 1.78
#